data_AF-A0AA40KJB8-F1
#
_entry.id   AF-A0AA40KJB8-F1
#
_cell.length_a   1.000
_cell.length_b   1.000
_cell.length_c   1.000
_cell.angle_alpha   90.00
_cell.angle_beta   90.00
_cell.angle_gamma   90.00
#
_symmetry.space_group_name_H-M   'P 1'
#
loop_
_entity.id
_entity.type
_entity.pdbx_description
1 polymer ?
#
loop_
_entity_poly.entity_id
_entity_poly.type
_entity_poly.pdbx_seq_one_letter_code
_entity_poly.pdbx_strand_id
1 'polypeptide(L)'
;MHVLRWTFRLFVASGYFPPPTLKSPMKRLLYNLYTVFVTFYIWSFSFTMVMDIFYNVETQEDLSDNLGLTVTVVITSCKYMNLMLKRSTIVNILDFLKNKPFLPENTREMEIYARYDNLIE
;
A
#
# COMPACT_ATOMS: atom_id res chain seq x y z
N MET A 1 4.38 15.83 -7.02
CA MET A 1 3.43 14.85 -7.60
C MET A 1 2.15 14.89 -6.81
N HIS A 2 1.32 15.89 -7.09
CA HIS A 2 -0.03 15.96 -6.53
C HIS A 2 -0.91 14.82 -7.06
N VAL A 3 -0.56 14.26 -8.24
CA VAL A 3 -1.23 13.12 -8.90
C VAL A 3 -1.45 11.92 -7.99
N LEU A 4 -0.46 11.54 -7.17
CA LEU A 4 -0.55 10.34 -6.35
C LEU A 4 -1.01 10.62 -4.89
N ARG A 5 -1.51 11.84 -4.61
CA ARG A 5 -1.86 12.28 -3.25
C ARG A 5 -2.87 11.37 -2.57
N TRP A 6 -3.91 10.94 -3.29
CA TRP A 6 -4.95 10.06 -2.74
C TRP A 6 -4.41 8.66 -2.45
N THR A 7 -3.62 8.10 -3.36
CA THR A 7 -2.96 6.80 -3.13
C THR A 7 -2.04 6.85 -1.92
N PHE A 8 -1.25 7.92 -1.76
CA PHE A 8 -0.42 8.08 -0.56
C PHE A 8 -1.23 8.26 0.72
N ARG A 9 -2.40 8.92 0.66
CA ARG A 9 -3.31 8.99 1.82
C ARG A 9 -3.83 7.60 2.21
N LEU A 10 -4.21 6.77 1.25
CA LEU A 10 -4.62 5.38 1.50
C LEU A 10 -3.45 4.55 2.07
N PHE A 11 -2.24 4.77 1.57
CA PHE A 11 -1.03 4.14 2.09
C PHE A 11 -0.70 4.58 3.52
N VAL A 12 -0.90 5.86 3.86
CA VAL A 12 -0.76 6.33 5.24
C VAL A 12 -1.82 5.68 6.13
N ALA A 13 -3.08 5.63 5.68
CA ALA A 13 -4.21 5.08 6.41
C ALA A 13 -4.13 3.56 6.61
N SER A 14 -3.50 2.83 5.69
CA SER A 14 -3.29 1.37 5.79
C SER A 14 -2.03 0.99 6.59
N GLY A 15 -1.37 1.96 7.22
CA GLY A 15 -0.13 1.75 7.97
C GLY A 15 1.10 1.51 7.09
N TYR A 16 0.97 1.62 5.77
CA TYR A 16 2.02 1.29 4.79
C TYR A 16 3.14 2.32 4.73
N PHE A 17 2.78 3.60 4.64
CA PHE A 17 3.72 4.67 4.37
C PHE A 17 3.60 5.79 5.41
N PRO A 18 4.62 6.04 6.24
CA PRO A 18 4.58 7.14 7.19
C PRO A 18 4.49 8.47 6.43
N PRO A 19 3.65 9.39 6.90
CA PRO A 19 3.46 10.66 6.22
C PRO A 19 4.76 11.50 6.28
N PRO A 20 5.11 12.21 5.19
CA PRO A 20 6.31 13.07 5.15
C PRO A 20 6.32 14.19 6.21
N THR A 21 5.14 14.51 6.75
CA THR A 21 4.94 15.56 7.77
C THR A 21 5.39 15.14 9.18
N LEU A 22 5.74 13.86 9.37
CA LEU A 22 6.10 13.29 10.68
C LEU A 22 7.58 13.50 11.01
N LYS A 23 7.96 14.73 11.37
CA LYS A 23 9.36 15.06 11.75
C LYS A 23 9.74 14.62 13.17
N SER A 24 8.77 14.44 14.07
CA SER A 24 9.02 14.10 15.48
C SER A 24 9.32 12.60 15.67
N PRO A 25 10.38 12.24 16.42
CA PRO A 25 10.74 10.84 16.66
C PRO A 25 9.64 10.04 17.36
N MET A 26 8.91 10.67 18.29
CA MET A 26 7.84 9.99 19.03
C MET A 26 6.64 9.65 18.14
N LYS A 27 6.25 10.58 17.26
CA LYS A 27 5.19 10.32 16.29
C LYS A 27 5.57 9.20 15.32
N ARG A 28 6.84 9.14 14.91
CA ARG A 28 7.37 8.07 14.06
C ARG A 28 7.35 6.71 14.77
N LEU A 29 7.70 6.66 16.06
CA LEU A 29 7.58 5.44 16.86
C LEU A 29 6.14 4.96 16.94
N LEU A 30 5.19 5.86 17.24
CA LEU A 30 3.77 5.53 17.33
C LEU A 30 3.23 4.99 16.00
N TYR A 31 3.61 5.62 14.87
CA TYR A 31 3.22 5.14 13.55
C TYR A 31 3.81 3.76 13.23
N ASN A 32 5.09 3.53 13.56
CA ASN A 32 5.70 2.21 13.36
C ASN A 32 5.00 1.12 14.18
N LEU A 33 4.63 1.41 15.44
CA LEU A 33 3.84 0.50 16.27
C LEU A 33 2.49 0.21 15.61
N TYR A 34 1.79 1.25 15.15
CA TYR A 34 0.55 1.12 14.40
C TYR A 34 0.71 0.22 13.16
N THR A 35 1.76 0.42 12.36
CA THR A 35 2.08 -0.43 11.21
C THR A 35 2.27 -1.90 11.61
N VAL A 36 2.98 -2.16 12.70
CA VAL A 36 3.18 -3.53 13.21
C VAL A 36 1.85 -4.15 13.63
N PHE A 37 0.99 -3.41 14.34
CA PHE A 37 -0.33 -3.89 14.73
C PHE A 37 -1.23 -4.20 13.52
N VAL A 38 -1.26 -3.34 12.50
CA VAL A 38 -2.04 -3.58 11.28
C VAL A 38 -1.51 -4.80 10.53
N THR A 39 -0.19 -4.94 10.44
CA THR A 39 0.45 -6.09 9.78
C THR A 39 0.10 -7.39 10.52
N PHE A 40 0.19 -7.39 11.84
CA PHE A 40 -0.19 -8.53 12.66
C PHE A 40 -1.67 -8.89 12.50
N TYR A 41 -2.54 -7.88 12.50
CA TYR A 41 -3.97 -8.06 12.27
C TYR A 41 -4.26 -8.73 10.91
N ILE A 42 -3.68 -8.23 9.81
CA ILE A 42 -3.86 -8.80 8.47
C ILE A 42 -3.41 -10.27 8.41
N TRP A 43 -2.27 -10.59 9.04
CA TRP A 43 -1.78 -11.97 9.10
C TRP A 43 -2.65 -12.87 9.96
N SER A 44 -3.11 -12.40 11.12
CA SER A 44 -4.05 -13.16 11.95
C SER A 44 -5.37 -13.44 11.23
N PHE A 45 -5.90 -12.45 10.50
CA PHE A 45 -7.11 -12.60 9.70
C PHE A 45 -6.92 -13.61 8.57
N SER A 46 -5.78 -13.55 7.87
CA SER A 46 -5.43 -14.51 6.83
C SER A 46 -5.30 -15.93 7.38
N PHE A 47 -4.71 -16.07 8.56
CA PHE A 47 -4.61 -17.35 9.25
C PHE A 47 -5.98 -17.90 9.65
N THR A 48 -6.86 -17.06 10.20
CA THR A 48 -8.24 -17.46 10.53
C THR A 48 -8.99 -17.98 9.31
N MET A 49 -8.88 -17.31 8.15
CA MET A 49 -9.50 -17.76 6.89
C MET A 49 -8.98 -19.15 6.47
N VAL A 50 -7.67 -19.41 6.65
CA VAL A 50 -7.10 -20.74 6.39
C VAL A 50 -7.65 -21.79 7.36
N MET A 51 -7.76 -21.47 8.65
CA MET A 51 -8.33 -22.39 9.65
C MET A 51 -9.81 -22.66 9.39
N ASP A 52 -10.55 -21.69 8.87
CA ASP A 52 -11.97 -21.83 8.52
C ASP A 52 -12.18 -22.94 7.48
N ILE A 53 -11.29 -23.04 6.48
CA ILE A 53 -11.30 -24.15 5.52
C ILE A 53 -11.12 -25.50 6.21
N PHE A 54 -10.22 -25.58 7.20
CA PHE A 54 -9.93 -26.86 7.87
C PHE A 54 -11.05 -27.32 8.81
N TYR A 55 -11.79 -26.39 9.41
CA TYR A 55 -12.79 -26.72 10.44
C TYR A 55 -14.24 -26.74 9.95
N ASN A 56 -14.59 -25.90 8.98
CA ASN A 56 -16.00 -25.65 8.63
C ASN A 56 -16.41 -26.20 7.25
N VAL A 57 -15.47 -26.77 6.49
CA VAL A 57 -15.78 -27.33 5.17
C VAL A 57 -16.29 -28.77 5.31
N GLU A 58 -17.58 -28.94 5.05
CA GLU A 58 -18.25 -30.25 5.04
C GLU A 58 -18.51 -30.74 3.61
N THR A 59 -18.80 -29.83 2.67
CA THR A 59 -19.14 -30.14 1.27
C THR A 59 -18.12 -29.58 0.28
N GLN A 60 -18.09 -30.15 -0.93
CA GLN A 60 -17.27 -29.64 -2.04
C GLN A 60 -17.66 -28.22 -2.47
N GLU A 61 -18.94 -27.84 -2.39
CA GLU A 61 -19.39 -26.47 -2.66
C GLU A 61 -18.82 -25.48 -1.63
N ASP A 62 -18.93 -25.80 -0.33
CA ASP A 62 -18.35 -25.00 0.77
C ASP A 62 -16.84 -24.82 0.61
N LEU A 63 -16.14 -25.89 0.18
CA LEU A 63 -14.71 -25.84 -0.09
C LEU A 63 -14.38 -24.83 -1.19
N SER A 64 -15.13 -24.86 -2.30
CA SER A 64 -14.90 -23.99 -3.46
C SER A 64 -15.07 -22.52 -3.10
N ASP A 65 -16.16 -22.19 -2.42
CA ASP A 65 -16.46 -20.81 -2.03
C ASP A 65 -15.43 -20.29 -1.02
N ASN A 66 -15.10 -21.09 -0.01
CA ASN A 66 -14.20 -20.67 1.06
C ASN A 66 -12.73 -20.61 0.61
N LEU A 67 -12.30 -21.51 -0.28
CA LEU A 67 -10.98 -21.45 -0.92
C LEU A 67 -10.79 -20.16 -1.72
N GLY A 68 -11.79 -19.76 -2.52
CA GLY A 68 -11.70 -18.56 -3.34
C GLY A 68 -11.46 -17.30 -2.52
N LEU A 69 -12.22 -17.14 -1.42
CA LEU A 69 -12.06 -16.04 -0.47
C LEU A 69 -10.70 -16.09 0.23
N THR A 70 -10.33 -17.26 0.76
CA THR A 70 -9.08 -17.43 1.51
C THR A 70 -7.85 -17.15 0.65
N VAL A 71 -7.79 -17.70 -0.57
CA VAL A 71 -6.69 -17.46 -1.52
C VAL A 71 -6.59 -15.97 -1.84
N THR A 72 -7.72 -15.29 -2.05
CA THR A 72 -7.75 -13.85 -2.32
C THR A 72 -7.18 -13.05 -1.16
N VAL A 73 -7.56 -13.39 0.08
CA VAL A 73 -7.04 -12.75 1.29
C VAL A 73 -5.53 -13.00 1.43
N VAL A 74 -5.07 -14.24 1.30
CA VAL A 74 -3.65 -14.60 1.40
C VAL A 74 -2.81 -13.86 0.36
N ILE A 75 -3.24 -13.83 -0.91
CA ILE A 75 -2.54 -13.10 -1.98
C ILE A 75 -2.48 -11.60 -1.65
N THR A 76 -3.58 -11.02 -1.15
CA THR A 76 -3.63 -9.61 -0.79
C THR A 76 -2.69 -9.28 0.37
N SER A 77 -2.62 -10.16 1.37
CA SER A 77 -1.67 -10.05 2.50
C SER A 77 -0.22 -10.18 2.04
N CYS A 78 0.08 -11.09 1.10
CA CYS A 78 1.40 -11.19 0.49
C CYS A 78 1.77 -9.93 -0.30
N LYS A 79 0.82 -9.35 -1.07
CA LYS A 79 1.03 -8.08 -1.77
C LYS A 79 1.31 -6.94 -0.79
N TYR A 80 0.55 -6.87 0.31
CA TYR A 80 0.79 -5.91 1.39
C TYR A 80 2.21 -6.02 1.96
N MET A 81 2.66 -7.24 2.24
CA MET A 81 4.02 -7.48 2.73
C MET A 81 5.10 -7.16 1.70
N ASN A 82 4.89 -7.49 0.44
CA ASN A 82 5.82 -7.16 -0.62
C ASN A 82 6.00 -5.65 -0.74
N LEU A 83 4.88 -4.91 -0.74
CA LEU A 83 4.90 -3.46 -0.69
C LEU A 83 5.72 -2.99 0.52
N MET A 84 5.48 -3.53 1.73
CA MET A 84 6.20 -3.15 2.97
C MET A 84 7.72 -3.26 2.81
N LEU A 85 8.18 -4.40 2.32
CA LEU A 85 9.60 -4.68 2.12
C LEU A 85 10.21 -3.81 1.01
N LYS A 86 9.46 -3.53 -0.05
CA LYS A 86 9.91 -2.73 -1.21
C LYS A 86 9.69 -1.23 -1.04
N ARG A 87 9.27 -0.77 0.13
CA ARG A 87 9.01 0.64 0.40
C ARG A 87 10.19 1.55 0.05
N SER A 88 11.42 1.15 0.37
CA SER A 88 12.61 1.94 0.00
C SER A 88 12.78 2.06 -1.52
N THR A 89 12.48 1.00 -2.26
CA THR A 89 12.54 1.01 -3.72
C THR A 89 11.50 1.96 -4.30
N ILE A 90 10.28 1.96 -3.74
CA ILE A 90 9.22 2.90 -4.16
C ILE A 90 9.65 4.34 -3.89
N VAL A 91 10.22 4.64 -2.72
CA VAL A 91 10.76 5.98 -2.41
C VAL A 91 11.83 6.39 -3.42
N ASN A 92 12.75 5.50 -3.76
CA ASN A 92 13.81 5.77 -4.72
C ASN A 92 13.24 6.04 -6.13
N ILE A 93 12.25 5.27 -6.57
CA ILE A 93 11.58 5.49 -7.87
C ILE A 93 10.87 6.85 -7.88
N LEU A 94 10.15 7.20 -6.80
CA LEU A 94 9.46 8.49 -6.69
C LEU A 94 10.42 9.67 -6.70
N ASP A 95 11.61 9.51 -6.11
CA ASP A 95 12.65 10.53 -6.12
C ASP A 95 13.28 10.62 -7.51
N PHE A 96 13.58 9.49 -8.15
CA PHE A 96 14.10 9.42 -9.51
C PHE A 96 13.17 10.11 -10.52
N LEU A 97 11.86 9.92 -10.40
CA LEU A 97 10.86 10.57 -11.27
C LEU A 97 10.76 12.10 -11.07
N LYS A 98 11.31 12.65 -9.98
CA LYS A 98 11.36 14.11 -9.74
C LYS A 98 12.69 14.72 -10.21
N ASN A 99 13.65 13.89 -10.61
CA ASN A 99 14.98 14.30 -11.03
C ASN A 99 15.15 14.12 -12.54
N LYS A 100 16.22 14.68 -13.10
CA LYS A 100 16.56 14.46 -14.52
C LYS A 100 16.78 12.96 -14.76
N PRO A 101 16.30 12.39 -15.90
CA PRO A 101 15.78 13.05 -17.11
C PRO A 101 14.26 13.29 -17.14
N PHE A 102 13.51 13.11 -16.06
CA PHE A 102 12.02 13.16 -16.07
C PHE A 102 11.43 14.54 -15.75
N LEU A 103 12.28 15.54 -15.58
CA LEU A 103 11.84 16.93 -15.44
C LEU A 103 11.42 17.46 -16.83
N PRO A 104 10.33 18.24 -16.91
CA PRO A 104 9.93 18.86 -18.17
C PRO A 104 11.02 19.82 -18.64
N GLU A 105 11.52 19.62 -19.86
CA GLU A 105 12.57 20.45 -20.45
C GLU A 105 12.01 21.43 -21.49
N ASN A 106 10.87 21.09 -22.11
CA ASN A 106 10.24 21.91 -23.13
C ASN A 106 8.94 22.57 -22.64
N THR A 107 8.54 23.67 -23.27
CA THR A 107 7.30 24.42 -22.94
C THR A 107 6.05 23.54 -23.07
N ARG A 108 5.99 22.68 -24.09
CA ARG A 108 4.90 21.69 -24.25
C ARG A 108 4.83 20.68 -23.10
N GLU A 109 5.98 20.24 -22.57
CA GLU A 109 6.02 19.31 -21.44
C GLU A 109 5.63 20.01 -20.14
N MET A 110 6.03 21.28 -19.96
CA MET A 110 5.57 22.12 -18.85
C MET A 110 4.05 22.32 -18.88
N GLU A 111 3.44 22.55 -20.05
CA GLU A 111 1.98 22.66 -20.18
C GLU A 111 1.25 21.37 -19.77
N ILE A 112 1.76 20.22 -20.21
CA ILE A 112 1.21 18.90 -19.81
C ILE A 112 1.38 18.70 -18.31
N TYR A 113 2.57 18.96 -17.77
CA TYR A 113 2.86 18.81 -16.35
C TYR A 113 1.94 19.71 -15.52
N ALA A 114 1.81 20.99 -15.89
CA ALA A 114 0.94 21.94 -15.21
C ALA A 114 -0.53 21.53 -15.29
N ARG A 115 -1.01 21.02 -16.44
CA ARG A 115 -2.37 20.50 -16.58
C ARG A 115 -2.65 19.39 -15.57
N TYR A 116 -1.78 18.40 -15.45
CA TYR A 116 -2.02 17.25 -14.57
C TYR A 116 -1.66 17.50 -13.09
N ASP A 117 -0.74 18.41 -12.78
CA ASP A 117 -0.44 18.79 -11.39
C ASP A 117 -1.50 19.79 -10.85
N ASN A 118 -2.10 20.64 -11.70
CA ASN A 118 -3.16 21.61 -11.31
C ASN A 118 -4.60 21.05 -11.32
N LEU A 119 -4.91 19.99 -12.06
CA LEU A 119 -6.26 19.38 -12.10
C LEU A 119 -6.68 18.66 -10.79
N ILE A 120 -5.94 18.83 -9.70
CA ILE A 120 -6.05 18.05 -8.45
C ILE A 120 -6.24 18.99 -7.24
N GLU A 121 -6.82 20.17 -7.49
CA GLU A 121 -7.42 21.01 -6.44
C GLU A 121 -8.90 20.69 -6.25
#